data_AF-A0A7L4PDN5-F1
#
_entry.id   AF-A0A7L4PDN5-F1
#
_cell.length_a   1.000
_cell.length_b   1.000
_cell.length_c   1.000
_cell.angle_alpha   90.00
_cell.angle_beta   90.00
_cell.angle_gamma   90.00
#
_symmetry.space_group_name_H-M   'P 1'
#
loop_
_entity.id
_entity.type
_entity.pdbx_description
1 polymer ?
#
loop_
_entity_poly.entity_id
_entity_poly.type
_entity_poly.pdbx_seq_one_letter_code
_entity_poly.pdbx_strand_id
1 'polypeptide(L)'
;MSLAEKDRKNLIPLAKKIDAWGITIYATEGTSKVLNDNNIKNTVIKKLHEGRPNIADAIVKNELQLIINTPIGKDSKFDDSYIRMMAIQRKIPYVTSIAAAEASIQGIEAVKNGMYTPKSLQEYHQALL
;
A
#
# COMPACT_ATOMS: atom_id res chain seq x y z
N MET A 1 0.88 3.92 -3.98
CA MET A 1 1.89 2.87 -4.26
C MET A 1 3.08 3.49 -4.95
N SER A 2 4.29 3.28 -4.42
CA SER A 2 5.55 3.67 -5.04
C SER A 2 6.53 2.51 -4.93
N LEU A 3 6.96 1.94 -6.06
CA LEU A 3 7.74 0.70 -6.04
C LEU A 3 9.07 0.75 -6.80
N ALA A 4 10.04 -0.01 -6.27
CA ALA A 4 11.28 -0.36 -6.97
C ALA A 4 10.97 -1.30 -8.13
N GLU A 5 11.73 -1.20 -9.22
CA GLU A 5 11.48 -1.96 -10.46
C GLU A 5 11.43 -3.47 -10.23
N LYS A 6 12.37 -3.99 -9.43
CA LYS A 6 12.45 -5.40 -9.05
C LYS A 6 11.17 -5.94 -8.39
N ASP A 7 10.43 -5.07 -7.72
CA ASP A 7 9.26 -5.41 -6.92
C ASP A 7 7.95 -5.30 -7.72
N ARG A 8 7.99 -4.68 -8.91
CA ARG A 8 6.78 -4.41 -9.72
C ARG A 8 6.09 -5.67 -10.22
N LYS A 9 6.82 -6.76 -10.54
CA LYS A 9 6.22 -8.04 -10.96
C LYS A 9 5.37 -8.66 -9.86
N ASN A 10 5.84 -8.60 -8.62
CA ASN A 10 5.13 -9.14 -7.46
C ASN A 10 3.93 -8.26 -7.05
N LEU A 11 3.89 -7.00 -7.49
CA LEU A 11 2.76 -6.11 -7.23
C LEU A 11 1.54 -6.44 -8.09
N ILE A 12 1.71 -6.88 -9.34
CA ILE A 12 0.58 -7.03 -10.27
C ILE A 12 -0.56 -7.88 -9.70
N PRO A 13 -0.31 -9.08 -9.11
CA PRO A 13 -1.38 -9.87 -8.51
C PRO A 13 -2.08 -9.13 -7.34
N LEU A 14 -1.30 -8.42 -6.52
CA LEU A 14 -1.81 -7.64 -5.39
C LEU A 14 -2.69 -6.47 -5.85
N ALA A 15 -2.25 -5.74 -6.87
CA ALA A 15 -2.99 -4.61 -7.43
C ALA A 15 -4.29 -5.07 -8.12
N LYS A 16 -4.29 -6.22 -8.80
CA LYS A 16 -5.52 -6.82 -9.36
C LYS A 16 -6.55 -7.16 -8.28
N LYS A 17 -6.12 -7.71 -7.13
CA LYS A 17 -7.04 -7.96 -6.00
C LYS A 17 -7.66 -6.67 -5.49
N ILE A 18 -6.85 -5.63 -5.30
CA ILE A 18 -7.31 -4.31 -4.82
C ILE A 18 -8.32 -3.69 -5.80
N ASP A 19 -8.02 -3.73 -7.10
CA ASP A 19 -8.90 -3.23 -8.17
C ASP A 19 -10.23 -4.00 -8.21
N ALA A 20 -10.20 -5.33 -8.08
CA ALA A 20 -11.40 -6.17 -7.98
C ALA A 20 -12.27 -5.85 -6.75
N TRP A 21 -11.70 -5.22 -5.72
CA TRP A 21 -12.44 -4.76 -4.56
C TRP A 21 -13.05 -3.37 -4.71
N GLY A 22 -12.77 -2.68 -5.83
CA GLY A 22 -13.20 -1.30 -6.06
C GLY A 22 -12.41 -0.26 -5.23
N ILE A 23 -11.27 -0.67 -4.66
CA ILE A 23 -10.41 0.25 -3.90
C ILE A 23 -9.56 1.04 -4.88
N THR A 24 -9.58 2.37 -4.74
CA THR A 24 -8.81 3.25 -5.64
C THR A 24 -7.31 3.14 -5.37
N ILE A 25 -6.53 2.89 -6.42
CA ILE A 25 -5.07 2.85 -6.35
C ILE A 25 -4.50 4.19 -6.80
N TYR A 26 -3.74 4.84 -5.93
CA TYR A 26 -2.86 5.95 -6.32
C TYR A 26 -1.44 5.41 -6.58
N ALA A 27 -0.78 5.80 -7.66
CA ALA A 27 0.53 5.27 -8.04
C ALA A 27 1.48 6.36 -8.56
N THR A 28 2.75 6.30 -8.16
CA THR A 28 3.80 7.15 -8.76
C THR A 28 3.98 6.79 -10.23
N GLU A 29 4.45 7.72 -11.05
CA GLU A 29 4.49 7.59 -12.52
C GLU A 29 5.03 6.24 -13.02
N GLY A 30 6.22 5.84 -12.55
CA GLY A 30 6.82 4.55 -12.94
C GLY A 30 6.03 3.32 -12.47
N THR A 31 5.33 3.42 -11.35
CA THR A 31 4.44 2.36 -10.87
C THR A 31 3.14 2.34 -11.67
N SER A 32 2.55 3.52 -11.94
CA SER A 32 1.33 3.70 -12.71
C SER A 32 1.47 3.14 -14.13
N LYS A 33 2.61 3.38 -14.79
CA LYS A 33 2.91 2.81 -16.10
C LYS A 33 2.75 1.28 -16.10
N VAL A 34 3.36 0.61 -15.12
CA VAL A 34 3.29 -0.85 -15.03
C VAL A 34 1.88 -1.35 -14.69
N LEU A 35 1.10 -0.60 -13.91
CA LEU A 35 -0.32 -0.92 -13.67
C LEU A 35 -1.16 -0.77 -14.94
N ASN A 36 -0.96 0.31 -15.70
CA ASN A 36 -1.66 0.57 -16.96
C ASN A 36 -1.34 -0.50 -18.01
N ASP A 37 -0.07 -0.91 -18.14
CA ASP A 37 0.38 -1.98 -19.04
C ASP A 37 -0.31 -3.33 -18.72
N ASN A 38 -0.84 -3.48 -17.50
CA ASN A 38 -1.58 -4.65 -17.03
C ASN A 38 -3.09 -4.43 -16.92
N ASN A 39 -3.62 -3.33 -17.48
CA ASN A 39 -5.03 -2.93 -17.45
C ASN A 39 -5.61 -2.75 -16.04
N ILE A 40 -4.80 -2.27 -15.09
CA ILE A 40 -5.23 -2.03 -13.71
C ILE A 40 -5.50 -0.54 -13.52
N LYS A 41 -6.75 -0.19 -13.17
CA LYS A 41 -7.16 1.20 -12.98
C LYS A 41 -6.43 1.81 -11.79
N ASN A 42 -5.86 2.99 -12.01
CA ASN A 42 -5.16 3.75 -10.97
C ASN A 42 -5.18 5.25 -11.28
N THR A 43 -4.81 6.06 -10.29
CA THR A 43 -4.62 7.51 -10.42
C THR A 43 -3.14 7.83 -10.23
N VAL A 44 -2.55 8.53 -11.20
CA VAL A 44 -1.15 8.99 -11.12
C VAL A 44 -1.04 10.03 -10.00
N ILE A 45 -0.02 9.88 -9.14
CA ILE A 45 0.31 10.86 -8.11
C ILE A 45 1.80 11.18 -8.14
N LYS A 46 2.13 12.47 -8.00
CA LYS A 46 3.51 12.96 -8.00
C LYS A 46 4.21 12.67 -6.68
N LYS A 47 5.52 12.44 -6.72
CA LYS A 47 6.40 12.52 -5.54
C LYS A 47 6.54 13.97 -5.07
N LEU A 48 7.14 14.16 -3.90
CA LEU A 48 7.25 15.47 -3.26
C LEU A 48 7.98 16.50 -4.13
N HIS A 49 9.07 16.09 -4.78
CA HIS A 49 9.87 16.95 -5.67
C HIS A 49 9.29 17.13 -7.09
N GLU A 50 8.25 16.39 -7.47
CA GLU A 50 7.71 16.37 -8.85
C GLU A 50 6.59 17.42 -9.07
N GLY A 51 6.32 18.27 -8.08
CA GLY A 51 5.30 19.34 -8.13
C GLY A 51 3.98 18.95 -7.46
N ARG A 52 2.85 19.56 -7.88
CA ARG A 52 1.50 19.32 -7.30
C ARG A 52 0.48 18.85 -8.36
N PRO A 53 -0.62 18.18 -7.96
CA PRO A 53 -0.82 17.57 -6.62
C PRO A 53 0.13 16.38 -6.41
N ASN A 54 0.67 16.22 -5.21
CA ASN A 54 1.57 15.13 -4.83
C ASN A 54 1.06 14.30 -3.64
N ILE A 55 1.84 13.29 -3.25
CA ILE A 55 1.53 12.40 -2.12
C ILE A 55 1.27 13.18 -0.83
N ALA A 56 1.99 14.28 -0.58
CA ALA A 56 1.77 15.08 0.62
C ALA A 56 0.38 15.76 0.59
N ASP A 57 -0.05 16.27 -0.57
CA ASP A 57 -1.39 16.83 -0.74
C ASP A 57 -2.47 15.77 -0.45
N ALA A 58 -2.32 14.56 -1.00
CA ALA A 58 -3.28 13.46 -0.78
C ALA A 58 -3.34 13.00 0.69
N ILE A 59 -2.21 12.98 1.39
CA ILE A 59 -2.16 12.69 2.83
C ILE A 59 -2.91 13.77 3.61
N VAL A 60 -2.68 15.06 3.31
CA VAL A 60 -3.34 16.17 4.02
C VAL A 60 -4.85 16.17 3.79
N LYS A 61 -5.31 15.76 2.60
CA LYS A 61 -6.73 15.62 2.26
C LYS A 61 -7.38 14.34 2.77
N ASN A 62 -6.65 13.48 3.50
CA ASN A 62 -7.12 12.16 3.94
C ASN A 62 -7.59 11.24 2.80
N GLU A 63 -7.00 11.38 1.60
CA GLU A 63 -7.35 10.57 0.43
C GLU A 63 -6.71 9.16 0.48
N LEU A 64 -5.73 8.94 1.37
CA LEU A 64 -4.98 7.69 1.46
C LEU A 64 -5.24 6.97 2.79
N GLN A 65 -5.57 5.67 2.72
CA GLN A 65 -5.79 4.81 3.90
C GLN A 65 -4.70 3.73 4.07
N LEU A 66 -3.84 3.56 3.07
CA LEU A 66 -2.67 2.67 3.13
C LEU A 66 -1.61 3.19 2.16
N ILE A 67 -0.36 3.25 2.61
CA ILE A 67 0.79 3.61 1.77
C ILE A 67 1.74 2.42 1.67
N ILE A 68 1.97 1.98 0.43
CA ILE A 68 2.98 0.97 0.08
C ILE A 68 4.13 1.70 -0.61
N ASN A 69 5.30 1.71 0.03
CA ASN A 69 6.52 2.31 -0.50
C ASN A 69 7.72 1.38 -0.37
N THR A 70 8.13 0.72 -1.45
CA THR A 70 9.39 -0.06 -1.41
C THR A 70 10.56 0.85 -1.81
N PRO A 71 11.61 0.97 -0.99
CA PRO A 71 12.69 1.93 -1.20
C PRO A 71 13.44 1.70 -2.52
N ILE A 72 13.79 2.79 -3.21
CA ILE A 72 14.51 2.79 -4.49
C ILE A 72 15.86 3.48 -4.30
N GLY A 73 16.89 2.71 -3.96
CA GLY A 73 18.26 3.24 -3.88
C GLY A 73 18.48 4.31 -2.80
N LYS A 74 19.60 5.06 -2.91
CA LYS A 74 19.99 6.08 -1.91
C LYS A 74 19.31 7.44 -2.13
N ASP A 75 18.93 7.76 -3.37
CA ASP A 75 18.51 9.11 -3.75
C ASP A 75 17.06 9.45 -3.37
N SER A 76 16.20 8.46 -3.10
CA SER A 76 14.82 8.69 -2.66
C SER A 76 14.64 8.91 -1.15
N LYS A 77 15.72 8.80 -0.36
CA LYS A 77 15.63 8.70 1.10
C LYS A 77 15.01 9.92 1.79
N PHE A 78 15.32 11.13 1.31
CA PHE A 78 14.82 12.36 1.93
C PHE A 78 13.30 12.48 1.77
N ASP A 79 12.78 12.34 0.55
CA ASP A 79 11.34 12.33 0.28
C ASP A 79 10.61 11.22 1.04
N ASP A 80 11.18 10.01 1.04
CA ASP A 80 10.60 8.87 1.73
C ASP A 80 10.48 9.10 3.24
N SER A 81 11.45 9.79 3.85
CA SER A 81 11.44 10.11 5.28
C SER A 81 10.33 11.10 5.64
N TYR A 82 10.12 12.13 4.82
CA TYR A 82 9.08 13.13 5.04
C TYR A 82 7.68 12.55 4.84
N ILE A 83 7.47 11.77 3.78
CA ILE A 83 6.19 11.10 3.53
C ILE A 83 5.86 10.13 4.67
N ARG A 84 6.85 9.37 5.16
CA ARG A 84 6.66 8.45 6.30
C ARG A 84 6.28 9.20 7.57
N MET A 85 6.97 10.30 7.88
CA MET A 85 6.64 11.16 9.02
C MET A 85 5.18 11.64 8.93
N MET A 86 4.77 12.16 7.77
CA MET A 86 3.40 12.62 7.56
C MET A 86 2.37 11.48 7.70
N ALA A 87 2.65 10.31 7.13
CA ALA A 87 1.79 9.13 7.25
C ALA A 87 1.58 8.74 8.71
N ILE A 88 2.66 8.72 9.52
CA ILE A 88 2.61 8.45 10.95
C ILE A 88 1.76 9.51 11.67
N GLN A 89 1.98 10.80 11.40
CA GLN A 89 1.21 11.90 12.00
C GLN A 89 -0.30 11.79 11.68
N ARG A 90 -0.64 11.27 10.50
CA ARG A 90 -2.03 11.05 10.05
C ARG A 90 -2.57 9.66 10.36
N LYS A 91 -1.80 8.81 11.05
CA LYS A 91 -2.16 7.42 11.39
C LYS A 91 -2.51 6.57 10.16
N ILE A 92 -1.85 6.85 9.04
CA ILE A 92 -1.98 6.07 7.80
C ILE A 92 -0.93 4.95 7.86
N PRO A 93 -1.35 3.66 7.82
CA PRO A 93 -0.43 2.54 7.73
C PRO A 93 0.56 2.72 6.57
N TYR A 94 1.84 2.53 6.86
CA TYR A 94 2.93 2.73 5.90
C TYR A 94 3.82 1.49 5.89
N VAL A 95 3.83 0.75 4.78
CA VAL A 95 4.59 -0.50 4.64
C VAL A 95 5.72 -0.36 3.62
N THR A 96 6.86 -0.97 3.92
CA THR A 96 8.11 -0.78 3.15
C THR A 96 8.59 -1.98 2.36
N SER A 97 7.85 -3.08 2.38
CA SER A 97 8.22 -4.30 1.67
C SER A 97 7.00 -4.90 0.96
N ILE A 98 7.26 -5.64 -0.11
CA ILE A 98 6.20 -6.39 -0.79
C ILE A 98 5.57 -7.42 0.15
N ALA A 99 6.36 -8.11 0.98
CA ALA A 99 5.82 -9.06 1.95
C ALA A 99 4.84 -8.41 2.94
N ALA A 100 5.16 -7.21 3.45
CA ALA A 100 4.25 -6.49 4.33
C ALA A 100 3.00 -5.97 3.59
N ALA A 101 3.14 -5.55 2.33
CA ALA A 101 2.02 -5.18 1.48
C ALA A 101 1.09 -6.37 1.22
N GLU A 102 1.65 -7.53 0.89
CA GLU A 102 0.93 -8.78 0.68
C GLU A 102 0.17 -9.20 1.95
N ALA A 103 0.84 -9.24 3.11
CA ALA A 103 0.19 -9.56 4.38
C ALA A 103 -0.96 -8.59 4.72
N SER A 104 -0.77 -7.29 4.44
CA SER A 104 -1.82 -6.28 4.65
C SER A 104 -3.03 -6.54 3.75
N ILE A 105 -2.80 -6.87 2.49
CA ILE A 105 -3.86 -7.17 1.50
C ILE A 105 -4.58 -8.47 1.87
N GLN A 106 -3.87 -9.52 2.30
CA GLN A 106 -4.48 -10.75 2.79
C GLN A 106 -5.34 -10.50 4.03
N GLY A 107 -4.90 -9.64 4.95
CA GLY A 107 -5.71 -9.23 6.10
C GLY A 107 -7.00 -8.52 5.69
N ILE A 108 -6.91 -7.58 4.72
CA ILE A 108 -8.08 -6.89 4.16
C ILE A 108 -9.04 -7.90 3.50
N GLU A 109 -8.51 -8.85 2.74
CA GLU A 109 -9.27 -9.92 2.08
C GLU A 109 -10.03 -10.79 3.11
N ALA A 110 -9.36 -11.22 4.18
CA ALA A 110 -9.96 -12.02 5.24
C ALA A 110 -11.12 -11.30 5.94
N VAL A 111 -10.92 -10.02 6.30
CA VAL A 111 -11.97 -9.20 6.90
C VAL A 111 -13.14 -9.01 5.94
N LYS A 112 -12.87 -8.74 4.66
CA LYS A 112 -13.91 -8.56 3.64
C LYS A 112 -14.74 -9.83 3.41
N ASN A 113 -14.13 -11.00 3.57
CA ASN A 113 -14.80 -12.31 3.48
C ASN A 113 -15.53 -12.72 4.77
N GLY A 114 -15.61 -11.84 5.79
CA GLY A 114 -16.30 -12.11 7.04
C GLY A 114 -15.57 -13.08 7.98
N MET A 115 -14.29 -13.36 7.70
CA MET A 115 -13.49 -14.27 8.51
C MET A 115 -12.84 -13.53 9.68
N TYR A 116 -13.58 -13.35 10.77
CA TYR A 116 -12.99 -13.29 12.11
C TYR A 116 -14.06 -13.58 13.18
N THR A 117 -13.98 -14.76 13.79
CA THR A 117 -14.62 -14.98 15.10
C THR A 117 -13.56 -14.70 16.15
N PRO A 118 -13.74 -13.71 17.04
CA PRO A 118 -12.81 -13.52 18.15
C PRO A 118 -12.72 -14.81 18.95
N LYS A 119 -11.50 -15.22 19.27
CA LYS A 119 -11.21 -16.36 20.13
C LYS A 119 -10.38 -15.88 21.30
N SER A 120 -10.78 -16.28 22.49
CA SER A 120 -10.00 -16.16 23.71
C SER A 120 -8.74 -17.01 23.62
N LEU A 121 -7.71 -16.64 24.39
CA LEU A 121 -6.48 -17.43 24.49
C LEU A 121 -6.76 -18.87 24.96
N GLN A 122 -7.76 -19.04 25.83
CA GLN A 122 -8.20 -20.33 26.36
C GLN A 122 -8.75 -21.24 25.26
N GLU A 123 -9.55 -20.71 24.32
CA GLU A 123 -10.07 -21.48 23.18
C GLU A 123 -8.94 -21.95 22.25
N TYR A 124 -7.89 -21.14 22.07
CA TYR A 124 -6.70 -21.57 21.32
C TYR A 124 -5.95 -22.70 22.04
N HIS A 125 -5.80 -22.62 23.36
CA HIS A 125 -5.09 -23.64 24.13
C HIS A 125 -5.83 -24.98 24.17
N GLN A 126 -7.17 -24.98 24.22
CA GLN A 126 -7.97 -26.21 24.18
C GLN A 126 -7.81 -26.98 22.87
N ALA A 127 -7.56 -26.30 21.74
CA ALA A 127 -7.40 -26.94 20.43
C ALA A 127 -6.02 -27.61 20.22
N LEU A 128 -5.09 -27.45 21.17
CA LEU A 128 -3.74 -28.04 21.13
C LEU A 128 -3.61 -29.31 22.00
N LEU A 129 -4.64 -29.62 22.80
CA LEU A 129 -4.74 -30.82 23.64
C LEU A 129 -5.53 -31.91 22.91
#